data_AF-A0A2V7JWX4-F1
#
_entry.id   AF-A0A2V7JWX4-F1
#
_cell.length_a   1.000
_cell.length_b   1.000
_cell.length_c   1.000
_cell.angle_alpha   90.00
_cell.angle_beta   90.00
_cell.angle_gamma   90.00
#
_symmetry.space_group_name_H-M   'P 1'
#
loop_
_entity.id
_entity.type
_entity.pdbx_description
1 polymer ?
#
loop_
_entity_poly.entity_id
_entity_poly.type
_entity_poly.pdbx_seq_one_letter_code
_entity_poly.pdbx_strand_id
1 'polypeptide(L)'
;MKQAIIALVLIGIGSWLAHLHVVSQLYYPVVQLSSPEGLTYTAVQDSTQERQACGAANERFLGPVKDRCKRCQVVLARCERRLEGLELALYDGAPLPHHRVFAPGLRMAIVGPPESAKTTCEYIAGDMVKRGLRSAACVYPSTKG
;
A
#
# COMPACT_ATOMS: atom_id res chain seq x y z
N MET A 1 -50.48 -15.67 -5.21
CA MET A 1 -49.73 -14.71 -6.07
C MET A 1 -49.01 -13.61 -5.28
N LYS A 2 -49.69 -12.83 -4.42
CA LYS A 2 -49.03 -11.77 -3.61
C LYS A 2 -47.79 -12.22 -2.84
N GLN A 3 -47.85 -13.37 -2.17
CA GLN A 3 -46.72 -13.90 -1.39
C GLN A 3 -45.49 -14.24 -2.26
N ALA A 4 -45.72 -14.76 -3.47
CA ALA A 4 -44.64 -15.08 -4.41
C ALA A 4 -43.97 -13.81 -4.98
N ILE A 5 -44.76 -12.76 -5.23
CA ILE A 5 -44.26 -11.45 -5.68
C ILE A 5 -43.41 -10.81 -4.58
N ILE A 6 -43.88 -10.84 -3.33
CA ILE A 6 -43.12 -10.31 -2.18
C ILE A 6 -41.80 -11.06 -2.02
N ALA A 7 -41.80 -12.40 -2.12
CA ALA A 7 -40.58 -13.19 -2.04
C ALA A 7 -39.57 -12.85 -3.14
N LEU A 8 -40.04 -12.71 -4.40
CA LEU A 8 -39.16 -12.33 -5.53
C LEU A 8 -38.56 -10.94 -5.36
N VAL A 9 -39.34 -9.97 -4.87
CA VAL A 9 -38.84 -8.61 -4.58
C VAL A 9 -37.77 -8.65 -3.48
N LEU A 10 -37.99 -9.40 -2.40
CA LEU A 10 -37.01 -9.52 -1.32
C LEU A 10 -35.71 -10.19 -1.78
N ILE A 11 -35.80 -11.23 -2.63
CA ILE A 11 -34.63 -11.88 -3.22
C ILE A 11 -33.87 -10.92 -4.15
N GLY A 12 -34.59 -10.14 -4.96
CA GLY A 12 -34.00 -9.12 -5.83
C GLY A 12 -33.24 -8.06 -5.04
N ILE A 13 -33.85 -7.52 -3.99
CA ILE A 13 -33.22 -6.54 -3.08
C ILE A 13 -32.00 -7.16 -2.39
N GLY A 14 -32.12 -8.40 -1.88
CA GLY A 14 -31.01 -9.09 -1.23
C GLY A 14 -29.82 -9.32 -2.16
N SER A 15 -30.08 -9.73 -3.40
CA SER A 15 -29.04 -9.94 -4.42
C SER A 15 -28.34 -8.63 -4.80
N TRP A 16 -29.12 -7.55 -4.94
CA TRP A 16 -28.59 -6.21 -5.22
C TRP A 16 -27.73 -5.68 -4.08
N LEU A 17 -28.19 -5.80 -2.83
CA LEU A 17 -27.45 -5.36 -1.65
C LEU A 17 -26.15 -6.16 -1.47
N ALA A 18 -26.19 -7.48 -1.70
CA ALA A 18 -25.00 -8.32 -1.67
C ALA A 18 -23.99 -7.91 -2.76
N HIS A 19 -24.46 -7.63 -3.98
CA HIS A 19 -23.62 -7.14 -5.06
C HIS A 19 -22.97 -5.79 -4.73
N LEU A 20 -23.75 -4.81 -4.25
CA LEU A 20 -23.21 -3.51 -3.82
C LEU A 20 -22.21 -3.64 -2.68
N HIS A 21 -22.42 -4.58 -1.75
CA HIS A 21 -21.51 -4.82 -0.64
C HIS A 21 -20.17 -5.42 -1.07
N VAL A 22 -20.14 -6.19 -2.16
CA VAL A 22 -18.89 -6.74 -2.72
C VAL A 22 -18.14 -5.66 -3.51
N VAL A 23 -18.84 -4.86 -4.32
CA VAL A 23 -18.22 -3.80 -5.15
C VAL A 23 -17.67 -2.65 -4.31
N SER A 24 -18.19 -2.41 -3.10
CA SER A 24 -17.69 -1.35 -2.21
C SER A 24 -16.42 -1.73 -1.43
N GLN A 25 -15.89 -2.94 -1.61
CA GLN A 25 -14.72 -3.39 -0.86
C GLN A 25 -13.44 -2.85 -1.47
N LEU A 26 -12.79 -1.95 -0.74
CA LEU A 26 -11.47 -1.43 -1.09
C LEU A 26 -10.38 -2.45 -0.72
N TYR A 27 -9.39 -2.56 -1.60
CA TYR A 27 -8.17 -3.31 -1.42
C TYR A 27 -6.99 -2.35 -1.45
N TYR A 28 -6.09 -2.48 -0.47
CA TYR A 28 -4.86 -1.74 -0.34
C TYR A 28 -3.69 -2.65 -0.73
N PRO A 29 -2.93 -2.31 -1.78
CA PRO A 29 -1.72 -3.05 -2.12
C PRO A 29 -0.63 -2.72 -1.10
N VAL A 30 -0.20 -3.74 -0.35
CA VAL A 30 0.84 -3.63 0.66
C VAL A 30 2.00 -4.56 0.32
N VAL A 31 3.21 -4.02 0.34
CA VAL A 31 4.45 -4.76 0.09
C VAL A 31 5.42 -4.51 1.23
N GLN A 32 5.98 -5.58 1.79
CA GLN A 32 7.11 -5.52 2.71
C GLN A 32 8.34 -6.21 2.12
N LEU A 33 9.47 -5.53 2.20
CA LEU A 33 10.75 -6.01 1.71
C LEU A 33 11.77 -5.94 2.83
N SER A 34 12.68 -6.90 2.89
CA SER A 34 13.89 -6.81 3.69
C SER A 34 15.11 -6.75 2.78
N SER A 35 16.07 -5.91 3.17
CA SER A 35 17.34 -5.70 2.47
C SER A 35 18.45 -6.46 3.20
N PRO A 36 19.51 -6.89 2.49
CA PRO A 36 20.66 -7.52 3.13
C PRO A 36 21.44 -6.57 4.05
N GLU A 37 21.26 -5.26 3.90
CA GLU A 37 21.81 -4.22 4.78
C GLU A 37 21.01 -4.04 6.09
N GLY A 38 19.98 -4.86 6.33
CA GLY A 38 19.16 -4.80 7.54
C GLY A 38 18.07 -3.74 7.51
N LEU A 39 17.72 -3.21 6.33
CA LEU A 39 16.59 -2.30 6.16
C LEU A 39 15.31 -3.08 5.86
N THR A 40 14.21 -2.66 6.46
CA THR A 40 12.86 -3.12 6.14
C THR A 40 12.07 -1.99 5.51
N TYR A 41 11.49 -2.26 4.35
CA TYR A 41 10.64 -1.33 3.62
C TYR A 41 9.20 -1.80 3.70
N THR A 42 8.29 -0.98 4.19
CA THR A 42 6.84 -1.25 4.13
C THR A 42 6.20 -0.21 3.24
N ALA A 43 5.71 -0.63 2.08
CA ALA A 43 5.05 0.21 1.09
C ALA A 43 3.54 -0.04 1.08
N VAL A 44 2.77 1.04 1.17
CA VAL A 44 1.32 1.06 1.03
C VAL A 44 0.98 1.92 -0.19
N GLN A 45 0.25 1.34 -1.14
CA GLN A 45 -0.20 2.01 -2.35
C GLN A 45 -1.66 2.47 -2.22
N ASP A 46 -2.11 3.33 -3.14
CA ASP A 46 -3.51 3.77 -3.18
C ASP A 46 -4.47 2.58 -3.36
N SER A 47 -5.65 2.70 -2.77
CA SER A 47 -6.65 1.63 -2.79
C SER A 47 -7.30 1.45 -4.16
N THR A 48 -7.83 0.26 -4.38
CA THR A 48 -8.61 -0.11 -5.58
C THR A 48 -9.81 -0.95 -5.19
N GLN A 49 -10.85 -0.96 -6.03
CA GLN A 49 -12.06 -1.76 -5.82
C GLN A 49 -11.90 -3.21 -6.31
N GLU A 50 -10.85 -3.49 -7.09
CA GLU A 50 -10.64 -4.80 -7.70
C GLU A 50 -9.41 -5.51 -7.13
N ARG A 51 -9.61 -6.72 -6.60
CA ARG A 51 -8.50 -7.55 -6.08
C ARG A 51 -7.42 -7.81 -7.12
N GLN A 52 -7.80 -8.00 -8.39
CA GLN A 52 -6.85 -8.22 -9.48
C GLN A 52 -6.00 -6.98 -9.76
N ALA A 53 -6.61 -5.79 -9.79
CA ALA A 53 -5.88 -4.54 -9.94
C ALA A 53 -4.89 -4.31 -8.79
N CYS A 54 -5.26 -4.72 -7.57
CA CYS A 54 -4.37 -4.67 -6.41
C CYS A 54 -3.15 -5.59 -6.59
N GLY A 55 -3.36 -6.86 -7.00
CA GLY A 55 -2.27 -7.79 -7.28
C GLY A 55 -1.31 -7.25 -8.35
N ALA A 56 -1.87 -6.72 -9.44
CA ALA A 56 -1.09 -6.10 -10.51
C ALA A 56 -0.31 -4.86 -10.03
N ALA A 57 -0.83 -4.09 -9.06
CA ALA A 57 -0.10 -2.97 -8.47
C ALA A 57 1.11 -3.45 -7.65
N ASN A 58 0.98 -4.52 -6.87
CA ASN A 58 2.10 -5.14 -6.17
C ASN A 58 3.17 -5.67 -7.13
N GLU A 59 2.77 -6.34 -8.21
CA GLU A 59 3.70 -6.84 -9.23
C GLU A 59 4.45 -5.69 -9.93
N ARG A 60 3.73 -4.63 -10.33
CA ARG A 60 4.32 -3.44 -10.93
C ARG A 60 5.30 -2.73 -10.00
N PHE A 61 5.00 -2.68 -8.71
CA PHE A 61 5.92 -2.14 -7.71
C PHE A 61 7.16 -3.03 -7.52
N LEU A 62 6.97 -4.35 -7.43
CA LEU A 62 8.04 -5.31 -7.16
C LEU A 62 8.99 -5.54 -8.33
N GLY A 63 8.52 -5.40 -9.58
CA GLY A 63 9.34 -5.63 -10.78
C GLY A 63 10.66 -4.84 -10.76
N PRO A 64 10.61 -3.49 -10.70
CA PRO A 64 11.81 -2.67 -10.62
C PRO A 64 12.68 -2.93 -9.39
N VAL A 65 12.08 -3.32 -8.26
CA VAL A 65 12.82 -3.65 -7.04
C VAL A 65 13.65 -4.91 -7.25
N LYS A 66 13.05 -5.98 -7.81
CA LYS A 66 13.74 -7.24 -8.10
C LYS A 66 14.88 -7.05 -9.11
N ASP A 67 14.79 -6.04 -9.98
CA ASP A 67 15.86 -5.74 -10.93
C ASP A 67 17.04 -5.04 -10.31
N ARG A 68 16.80 -4.13 -9.35
CA ARG A 68 17.86 -3.37 -8.68
C ARG A 68 18.46 -4.07 -7.47
N CYS A 69 17.68 -4.90 -6.78
CA CYS A 69 18.10 -5.57 -5.56
C CYS A 69 17.79 -7.07 -5.63
N LYS A 70 18.71 -7.83 -6.24
CA LYS A 70 18.59 -9.30 -6.39
C LYS A 70 18.62 -10.05 -5.05
N ARG A 71 19.16 -9.42 -4.01
CA ARG A 71 19.28 -9.97 -2.64
C ARG A 71 18.19 -9.49 -1.68
N CYS A 72 17.30 -8.60 -2.12
CA CYS A 72 16.17 -8.18 -1.29
C CYS A 72 15.14 -9.30 -1.25
N GLN A 73 14.64 -9.58 -0.05
CA GLN A 73 13.60 -10.59 0.15
C GLN A 73 12.23 -9.92 0.20
N VAL A 74 11.27 -10.47 -0.54
CA VAL A 74 9.88 -10.07 -0.39
C VAL A 74 9.32 -10.80 0.83
N VAL A 75 9.18 -10.07 1.93
CA VAL A 75 8.62 -10.60 3.18
C VAL A 75 7.12 -10.82 3.00
N LEU A 76 6.43 -9.85 2.40
CA LEU A 76 5.03 -10.00 2.00
C LEU A 76 4.69 -9.13 0.79
N ALA A 77 3.68 -9.56 0.04
CA ALA A 77 3.00 -8.78 -0.97
C ALA A 77 1.53 -9.16 -0.96
N ARG A 78 0.68 -8.33 -0.36
CA ARG A 78 -0.72 -8.65 -0.03
C ARG A 78 -1.67 -7.56 -0.51
N CYS A 79 -2.94 -7.96 -0.63
CA CYS A 79 -4.05 -7.09 -0.92
C CYS A 79 -4.94 -7.03 0.32
N GLU A 80 -4.63 -6.09 1.19
CA GLU A 80 -5.30 -5.95 2.48
C GLU A 80 -6.63 -5.23 2.31
N ARG A 81 -7.66 -5.66 3.03
CA ARG A 81 -8.98 -5.01 3.02
C ARG A 81 -9.13 -3.97 4.12
N ARG A 82 -8.26 -4.07 5.13
CA ARG A 82 -8.17 -3.15 6.26
C ARG A 82 -6.69 -3.00 6.58
N LEU A 83 -6.25 -1.76 6.70
CA LEU A 83 -4.90 -1.44 7.14
C LEU A 83 -4.88 -1.36 8.67
N GLU A 84 -3.79 -1.81 9.27
CA GLU A 84 -3.59 -1.77 10.71
C GLU A 84 -2.16 -1.32 11.06
N GLY A 85 -1.96 -0.84 12.29
CA GLY A 85 -0.65 -0.45 12.81
C GLY A 85 0.12 0.51 11.89
N LEU A 86 1.32 0.10 11.47
CA LEU A 86 2.20 0.90 10.63
C LEU A 86 1.60 1.21 9.26
N GLU A 87 0.85 0.27 8.66
CA GLU A 87 0.30 0.44 7.32
C GLU A 87 -0.80 1.52 7.32
N LEU A 88 -1.66 1.49 8.33
CA LEU A 88 -2.69 2.50 8.53
C LEU A 88 -2.06 3.86 8.80
N ALA A 89 -1.08 3.93 9.71
CA ALA A 89 -0.37 5.16 10.03
C ALA A 89 0.36 5.76 8.81
N LEU A 90 0.91 4.91 7.94
CA LEU A 90 1.48 5.34 6.66
C LEU A 90 0.42 5.90 5.73
N TYR A 91 -0.71 5.21 5.59
CA TYR A 91 -1.80 5.59 4.71
C TYR A 91 -2.42 6.95 5.11
N ASP A 92 -2.71 7.12 6.40
CA ASP A 92 -3.30 8.32 6.98
C ASP A 92 -2.31 9.48 7.14
N GLY A 93 -1.02 9.23 6.90
CA GLY A 93 0.03 10.24 7.03
C GLY A 93 0.36 10.61 8.48
N ALA A 94 0.02 9.75 9.44
CA ALA A 94 0.28 9.97 10.85
C ALA A 94 1.80 10.16 11.13
N PRO A 95 2.18 10.92 12.16
CA PRO A 95 3.56 11.01 12.62
C PRO A 95 4.13 9.63 12.97
N LEU A 96 5.32 9.32 12.47
CA LEU A 96 5.96 8.01 12.66
C LEU A 96 7.45 8.20 13.03
N PRO A 97 8.01 7.34 13.91
CA PRO A 97 9.41 7.39 14.33
C PRO A 97 10.37 6.79 13.29
N HIS A 98 10.01 6.83 12.01
CA HIS A 98 10.74 6.21 10.91
C HIS A 98 10.87 7.17 9.73
N HIS A 99 11.94 7.01 8.94
CA HIS A 99 12.07 7.70 7.67
C HIS A 99 11.04 7.15 6.69
N ARG A 100 10.43 8.04 5.91
CA ARG A 100 9.36 7.66 4.98
C ARG A 100 9.55 8.30 3.62
N VAL A 101 9.21 7.58 2.57
CA VAL A 101 9.08 8.15 1.24
C VAL A 101 7.60 8.37 0.95
N PHE A 102 7.25 9.58 0.55
CA PHE A 102 5.92 9.92 0.07
C PHE A 102 6.00 10.29 -1.42
N ALA A 103 5.15 9.68 -2.23
CA ALA A 103 4.96 10.00 -3.64
C ALA A 103 3.48 9.81 -4.01
N PRO A 104 2.97 10.42 -5.10
CA PRO A 104 1.63 10.15 -5.59
C PRO A 104 1.41 8.65 -5.79
N GLY A 105 0.40 8.09 -5.13
CA GLY A 105 0.11 6.66 -5.21
C GLY A 105 0.89 5.74 -4.26
N LEU A 106 1.83 6.27 -3.47
CA LEU A 106 2.77 5.45 -2.69
C LEU A 106 3.21 6.13 -1.39
N ARG A 107 3.08 5.42 -0.27
CA ARG A 107 3.70 5.77 1.02
C ARG A 107 4.56 4.61 1.47
N MET A 108 5.81 4.87 1.84
CA MET A 108 6.76 3.82 2.23
C MET A 108 7.46 4.19 3.53
N ALA A 109 7.42 3.31 4.54
CA ALA A 109 8.31 3.40 5.70
C ALA A 109 9.62 2.66 5.43
N ILE A 110 10.72 3.20 5.96
CA ILE A 110 12.05 2.61 5.95
C ILE A 110 12.49 2.46 7.41
N VAL A 111 12.61 1.20 7.85
CA VAL A 111 12.96 0.84 9.23
C VAL A 111 14.33 0.17 9.25
N GLY A 112 15.22 0.61 10.13
CA GLY A 112 16.57 0.09 10.28
C GLY A 112 17.52 1.13 10.87
N PRO A 113 18.84 0.98 10.68
CA PRO A 113 19.83 1.94 11.20
C PRO A 113 19.54 3.38 10.73
N PRO A 114 19.52 4.38 11.63
CA PRO A 114 19.03 5.74 11.30
C PRO A 114 19.73 6.39 10.11
N GLU A 115 21.05 6.32 10.04
CA GLU A 115 21.85 6.89 8.95
C GLU A 115 21.54 6.22 7.61
N SER A 116 21.54 4.87 7.58
CA SER A 116 21.22 4.11 6.37
C SER A 116 19.78 4.36 5.91
N ALA A 117 18.83 4.43 6.84
CA ALA A 117 17.43 4.73 6.54
C ALA A 117 17.25 6.14 5.96
N LYS A 118 17.95 7.14 6.52
CA LYS A 118 17.98 8.51 6.00
C LYS A 118 18.51 8.57 4.58
N THR A 119 19.73 8.07 4.35
CA THR A 119 20.38 8.10 3.03
C THR A 119 19.52 7.39 1.99
N THR A 120 18.95 6.24 2.35
CA THR A 120 18.09 5.47 1.44
C THR A 120 16.79 6.20 1.13
N CYS A 121 16.18 6.86 2.12
CA CYS A 121 14.98 7.66 1.95
C CYS A 121 15.19 8.82 0.95
N GLU A 122 16.28 9.57 1.12
CA GLU A 122 16.67 10.66 0.21
C GLU A 122 16.96 10.13 -1.19
N TYR A 123 17.70 9.01 -1.30
CA TYR A 123 18.03 8.39 -2.57
C TYR A 123 16.78 7.92 -3.34
N ILE A 124 15.87 7.21 -2.68
CA ILE A 124 14.63 6.70 -3.31
C ILE A 124 13.75 7.86 -3.78
N ALA A 125 13.52 8.86 -2.92
CA ALA A 125 12.72 10.03 -3.29
C ALA A 125 13.34 10.78 -4.49
N GLY A 126 14.66 10.98 -4.48
CA GLY A 126 15.37 11.62 -5.59
C GLY A 126 15.32 10.80 -6.89
N ASP A 127 15.50 9.49 -6.82
CA ASP A 127 15.42 8.59 -7.99
C ASP A 127 14.00 8.56 -8.58
N MET A 128 12.96 8.60 -7.76
CA MET A 128 11.56 8.68 -8.23
C MET A 128 11.31 9.95 -9.04
N VAL A 129 11.74 11.11 -8.56
CA VAL A 129 11.62 12.38 -9.32
C VAL A 129 12.44 12.32 -10.61
N LYS A 130 13.67 11.80 -10.57
CA LYS A 130 14.52 11.63 -11.76
C LYS A 130 13.88 10.73 -12.83
N ARG A 131 13.04 9.78 -12.42
CA ARG A 131 12.30 8.88 -13.32
C ARG A 131 10.98 9.46 -13.83
N GLY A 132 10.70 10.73 -13.53
CA GLY A 132 9.56 11.47 -14.07
C GLY A 132 8.32 11.48 -13.16
N LEU A 133 8.42 11.03 -11.90
CA LEU A 133 7.33 11.29 -10.96
C LEU A 133 7.24 12.80 -10.68
N ARG A 134 6.01 13.32 -10.67
CA ARG A 134 5.74 14.76 -10.46
C ARG A 134 6.27 15.27 -9.11
N SER A 135 6.20 14.43 -8.08
CA SER A 135 6.73 14.73 -6.76
C SER A 135 7.07 13.43 -6.04
N ALA A 136 8.15 13.47 -5.27
CA ALA A 136 8.44 12.48 -4.23
C ALA A 136 9.31 13.17 -3.17
N ALA A 137 9.13 12.83 -1.90
CA ALA A 137 9.84 13.44 -0.80
C ALA A 137 10.24 12.41 0.25
N CYS A 138 11.43 12.62 0.82
CA CYS A 138 11.81 11.97 2.07
C CYS A 138 11.21 12.77 3.24
N VAL A 139 10.41 12.10 4.05
CA VAL A 139 9.81 12.62 5.28
C VAL A 139 10.58 12.04 6.45
N TYR A 140 11.15 12.93 7.25
CA TYR A 140 11.95 12.55 8.41
C TYR A 140 11.08 12.06 9.58
N PRO A 141 11.66 11.26 10.49
CA PRO A 141 10.98 10.81 11.69
C PRO A 141 10.42 11.99 12.49
N SER A 142 9.18 11.86 12.94
CA SER A 142 8.57 12.79 13.89
C SER A 142 7.81 12.00 14.94
N THR A 143 8.06 12.29 16.21
CA THR A 143 7.38 11.71 17.36
C THR A 143 6.24 12.59 17.88
N LYS A 144 5.96 13.73 17.24
CA LYS A 144 4.87 14.62 17.65
C LYS A 144 3.55 14.10 17.11
N GLY A 145 2.90 13.22 17.87
CA GLY A 145 1.47 12.94 17.80
C GLY A 145 0.75 13.66 18.93
#